data_AF-A0A238X654-F1
#
_entry.id   AF-A0A238X654-F1
#
_cell.length_a   1.000
_cell.length_b   1.000
_cell.length_c   1.000
_cell.angle_alpha   90.00
_cell.angle_beta   90.00
_cell.angle_gamma   90.00
#
_symmetry.space_group_name_H-M   'P 1'
#
loop_
_entity.id
_entity.type
_entity.pdbx_description
1 polymer ?
#
loop_
_entity_poly.entity_id
_entity_poly.type
_entity_poly.pdbx_seq_one_letter_code
_entity_poly.pdbx_strand_id
1 'polypeptide(L)'
;MTTKQLCLLGLLFFLISYLLFSKVLPNFQKPIDFAHWFNLIGACLLFSFNYVFPKNKLNSLASVVTTLGIIAHIGLCTIDFIMSSFGNDDLARAELSLQITNTPAILYPFVIVGPSLLFIGLSLHALNFIKTKTVSASMVIIASFAIGFSFFVLKDGVYMLLSCVVFTLGLGLLLFKKEENVLISK
;
A
#
# COMPACT_ATOMS: atom_id res chain seq x y z
N MET A 1 -0.85 16.17 15.54
CA MET A 1 -0.33 14.87 15.07
C MET A 1 0.87 15.15 14.16
N THR A 2 2.03 14.52 14.38
CA THR A 2 3.22 14.74 13.55
C THR A 2 3.14 13.97 12.23
N THR A 3 3.88 14.38 11.21
CA THR A 3 3.92 13.66 9.92
C THR A 3 4.33 12.20 10.09
N LYS A 4 5.28 11.91 10.98
CA LYS A 4 5.69 10.54 11.32
C LYS A 4 4.53 9.72 11.91
N GLN A 5 3.72 10.32 12.78
CA GLN A 5 2.53 9.65 13.33
C GLN A 5 1.51 9.36 12.23
N LEU A 6 1.33 10.25 11.25
CA LEU A 6 0.44 10.01 10.10
C LEU A 6 0.94 8.84 9.25
N CYS A 7 2.26 8.75 9.00
CA CYS A 7 2.83 7.61 8.29
C CYS A 7 2.56 6.30 9.03
N LEU A 8 2.81 6.27 10.35
CA LEU A 8 2.59 5.07 11.17
C LEU A 8 1.11 4.68 11.23
N LEU A 9 0.21 5.65 11.34
CA LEU A 9 -1.23 5.39 11.30
C LEU A 9 -1.66 4.85 9.92
N GLY A 10 -1.09 5.39 8.84
CA GLY A 10 -1.30 4.89 7.49
C GLY A 10 -0.83 3.44 7.34
N LEU A 11 0.39 3.12 7.79
CA LEU A 11 0.91 1.74 7.80
C LEU A 11 0.03 0.81 8.63
N LEU A 12 -0.47 1.26 9.79
CA LEU A 12 -1.34 0.47 10.65
C LEU A 12 -2.65 0.12 9.94
N PHE A 13 -3.36 1.11 9.39
CA PHE A 13 -4.61 0.84 8.66
C PHE A 13 -4.37 -0.03 7.43
N PHE A 14 -3.27 0.19 6.71
CA PHE A 14 -2.89 -0.65 5.58
C PHE A 14 -2.56 -2.09 6.00
N LEU A 15 -1.97 -2.31 7.17
CA LEU A 15 -1.73 -3.65 7.68
C LEU A 15 -3.04 -4.33 8.12
N ILE A 16 -3.94 -3.58 8.77
CA ILE A 16 -5.25 -4.09 9.20
C ILE A 16 -6.08 -4.52 7.97
N SER A 17 -6.06 -3.76 6.87
CA SER A 17 -6.77 -4.17 5.66
C SER A 17 -6.26 -5.51 5.12
N TYR A 18 -4.94 -5.69 5.06
CA TYR A 18 -4.33 -6.96 4.62
C TYR A 18 -4.63 -8.12 5.57
N LEU A 19 -4.73 -7.86 6.87
CA LEU A 19 -5.16 -8.86 7.84
C LEU A 19 -6.60 -9.31 7.54
N LEU A 20 -7.50 -8.37 7.22
CA LEU A 20 -8.87 -8.70 6.84
C LEU A 20 -8.95 -9.41 5.48
N PHE A 21 -8.13 -9.03 4.50
CA PHE A 21 -8.07 -9.72 3.20
C PHE A 21 -7.54 -11.15 3.30
N SER A 22 -6.66 -11.43 4.28
CA SER A 22 -6.08 -12.76 4.47
C SER A 22 -7.08 -13.83 4.92
N LYS A 23 -8.27 -13.43 5.41
CA LYS A 23 -9.29 -14.32 5.99
C LYS A 23 -8.79 -15.20 7.16
N VAL A 24 -7.68 -14.82 7.81
CA VAL A 24 -7.17 -15.48 9.01
C VAL A 24 -8.09 -15.24 10.22
N LEU A 25 -8.80 -14.11 10.23
CA LEU A 25 -9.81 -13.79 11.23
C LEU A 25 -11.21 -14.22 10.76
N PRO A 26 -12.15 -14.51 11.69
CA PRO A 26 -13.56 -14.72 11.38
C PRO A 26 -14.14 -13.57 10.54
N ASN A 27 -15.16 -13.85 9.72
CA ASN A 27 -15.79 -12.87 8.85
C ASN A 27 -16.51 -11.76 9.63
N PHE A 28 -15.77 -10.74 10.07
CA PHE A 28 -16.30 -9.48 10.61
C PHE A 28 -16.76 -8.49 9.52
N GLN A 29 -16.77 -8.92 8.25
CA GLN A 29 -16.99 -8.09 7.06
C GLN A 29 -18.47 -7.82 6.72
N LYS A 30 -19.42 -8.26 7.55
CA LYS A 30 -20.84 -7.92 7.40
C LYS A 30 -21.29 -7.13 8.64
N PRO A 31 -21.84 -5.91 8.47
CA PRO A 31 -22.39 -5.31 7.25
C PRO A 31 -21.46 -4.34 6.47
N ILE A 32 -20.34 -3.91 7.05
CA ILE A 32 -19.44 -2.91 6.45
C ILE A 32 -18.19 -3.58 5.90
N ASP A 33 -17.79 -3.17 4.71
CA ASP A 33 -16.55 -3.61 4.06
C ASP A 33 -15.32 -2.93 4.68
N PHE A 34 -15.02 -3.31 5.92
CA PHE A 34 -13.92 -2.73 6.70
C PHE A 34 -12.56 -2.93 6.02
N ALA A 35 -12.39 -4.02 5.26
CA ALA A 35 -11.13 -4.33 4.61
C ALA A 35 -10.76 -3.23 3.59
N HIS A 36 -11.68 -2.88 2.69
CA HIS A 36 -11.46 -1.84 1.70
C HIS A 36 -11.46 -0.43 2.32
N TRP A 37 -12.26 -0.18 3.37
CA TRP A 37 -12.20 1.11 4.12
C TRP A 37 -10.84 1.36 4.77
N PHE A 38 -10.30 0.38 5.48
CA PHE A 38 -8.97 0.51 6.06
C PHE A 38 -7.89 0.62 5.00
N ASN A 39 -8.05 -0.07 3.86
CA ASN A 39 -7.12 0.04 2.74
C ASN A 39 -7.10 1.46 2.16
N LEU A 40 -8.28 2.05 1.92
CA LEU A 40 -8.43 3.41 1.42
C LEU A 40 -7.82 4.44 2.40
N ILE A 41 -8.21 4.39 3.67
CA ILE A 41 -7.71 5.32 4.69
C ILE A 41 -6.20 5.17 4.84
N GLY A 42 -5.70 3.92 4.88
CA GLY A 42 -4.28 3.60 4.91
C GLY A 42 -3.54 4.25 3.74
N ALA A 43 -3.95 3.98 2.50
CA ALA A 43 -3.35 4.54 1.30
C ALA A 43 -3.31 6.07 1.30
N CYS A 44 -4.40 6.73 1.67
CA CYS A 44 -4.47 8.19 1.77
C CYS A 44 -3.47 8.75 2.79
N LEU A 45 -3.38 8.12 3.97
CA LEU A 45 -2.44 8.55 5.01
C LEU A 45 -0.98 8.30 4.62
N LEU A 46 -0.70 7.27 3.81
CA LEU A 46 0.64 6.99 3.29
C LEU A 46 1.18 8.11 2.38
N PHE A 47 0.33 9.03 1.90
CA PHE A 47 0.78 10.26 1.23
C PHE A 47 1.79 11.06 2.06
N SER A 48 1.66 10.99 3.39
CA SER A 48 2.56 11.67 4.33
C SER A 48 4.04 11.27 4.19
N PHE A 49 4.34 10.09 3.65
CA PHE A 49 5.72 9.65 3.39
C PHE A 49 6.48 10.58 2.44
N ASN A 50 5.77 11.26 1.52
CA ASN A 50 6.37 12.24 0.60
C ASN A 50 7.05 13.42 1.32
N TYR A 51 6.72 13.65 2.59
CA TYR A 51 7.23 14.77 3.39
C TYR A 51 8.25 14.35 4.46
N VAL A 52 8.43 13.05 4.72
CA VAL A 52 9.34 12.57 5.79
C VAL A 52 10.75 12.31 5.28
N PHE A 53 10.89 11.88 4.04
CA PHE A 53 12.17 11.49 3.46
C PHE A 53 12.96 12.67 2.86
N PRO A 54 14.30 12.58 2.80
CA PRO A 54 15.16 13.69 2.39
C PRO A 54 14.90 14.10 0.94
N LYS A 55 14.93 15.43 0.69
CA LYS A 55 14.70 15.97 -0.66
C LYS A 55 15.91 15.74 -1.55
N ASN A 56 15.80 14.79 -2.48
CA ASN A 56 16.76 14.56 -3.56
C ASN A 56 16.01 14.14 -4.85
N LYS A 57 16.73 13.94 -5.97
CA LYS A 57 16.12 13.59 -7.25
C LYS A 57 15.33 12.26 -7.19
N LEU A 58 15.86 11.26 -6.49
CA LEU A 58 15.20 9.96 -6.32
C LEU A 58 13.91 10.09 -5.50
N ASN A 59 13.94 10.88 -4.41
CA ASN A 59 12.79 11.17 -3.57
C ASN A 59 11.72 11.94 -4.32
N SER A 60 12.10 12.85 -5.24
CA SER A 60 11.15 13.54 -6.11
C SER A 60 10.38 12.54 -6.99
N LEU A 61 11.10 11.62 -7.64
CA LEU A 61 10.49 10.54 -8.42
C LEU A 61 9.62 9.63 -7.54
N ALA A 62 10.13 9.22 -6.37
CA ALA A 62 9.40 8.39 -5.41
C ALA A 62 8.09 9.06 -4.97
N SER A 63 8.09 10.37 -4.73
CA SER A 63 6.89 11.12 -4.37
C SER A 63 5.86 11.17 -5.49
N VAL A 64 6.30 11.39 -6.73
CA VAL A 64 5.39 11.35 -7.89
C VAL A 64 4.76 9.97 -8.04
N VAL A 65 5.57 8.91 -8.00
CA VAL A 65 5.10 7.52 -8.15
C VAL A 65 4.16 7.14 -7.00
N THR A 66 4.50 7.51 -5.75
CA THR A 66 3.64 7.27 -4.57
C THR A 66 2.29 7.99 -4.74
N THR A 67 2.30 9.23 -5.21
CA THR A 67 1.06 10.01 -5.42
C THR A 67 0.15 9.35 -6.46
N LEU A 68 0.72 8.92 -7.59
CA LEU A 68 -0.03 8.18 -8.62
C LEU A 68 -0.59 6.87 -8.07
N GLY A 69 0.19 6.15 -7.25
CA GLY A 69 -0.25 4.93 -6.61
C GLY A 69 -1.41 5.11 -5.63
N ILE A 70 -1.44 6.24 -4.90
CA ILE A 70 -2.55 6.59 -4.00
C ILE A 70 -3.81 6.91 -4.81
N ILE A 71 -3.69 7.73 -5.87
CA ILE A 71 -4.82 8.03 -6.77
C ILE A 71 -5.40 6.73 -7.33
N ALA A 72 -4.54 5.81 -7.76
CA ALA A 72 -4.98 4.52 -8.27
C ALA A 72 -5.63 3.64 -7.20
N HIS A 73 -5.08 3.61 -5.98
CA HIS A 73 -5.68 2.89 -4.84
C HIS A 73 -7.06 3.43 -4.46
N ILE A 74 -7.26 4.76 -4.52
CA ILE A 74 -8.57 5.38 -4.30
C ILE A 74 -9.57 4.86 -5.35
N GLY A 75 -9.17 4.83 -6.62
CA GLY A 75 -9.98 4.26 -7.71
C GLY A 75 -10.30 2.79 -7.51
N LEU A 76 -9.29 1.96 -7.15
CA LEU A 76 -9.50 0.54 -6.85
C LEU A 76 -10.50 0.33 -5.71
N CYS A 77 -10.30 0.99 -4.56
CA CYS A 77 -11.21 0.85 -3.42
C CYS A 77 -12.62 1.33 -3.77
N THR A 78 -12.76 2.33 -4.64
CA THR A 78 -14.07 2.80 -5.11
C THR A 78 -14.78 1.71 -5.93
N ILE A 79 -14.06 1.04 -6.82
CA ILE A 79 -14.57 -0.12 -7.57
C ILE A 79 -14.97 -1.23 -6.59
N ASP A 80 -14.14 -1.53 -5.59
CA ASP A 80 -14.42 -2.58 -4.61
C ASP A 80 -15.67 -2.27 -3.78
N PHE A 81 -15.90 -1.02 -3.40
CA PHE A 81 -17.13 -0.61 -2.70
C PHE A 81 -18.37 -0.77 -3.57
N ILE A 82 -18.28 -0.45 -4.86
CA ILE A 82 -19.39 -0.68 -5.80
C ILE A 82 -19.65 -2.20 -5.91
N MET A 83 -18.60 -3.02 -6.06
CA MET A 83 -18.70 -4.48 -6.11
C MET A 83 -19.31 -5.08 -4.84
N SER A 84 -18.96 -4.58 -3.67
CA SER A 84 -19.49 -5.06 -2.39
C SER A 84 -20.93 -4.61 -2.13
N SER A 85 -21.36 -3.48 -2.71
CA SER A 85 -22.73 -2.97 -2.60
C SER A 85 -23.79 -3.90 -3.19
N PHE A 86 -23.42 -4.78 -4.14
CA PHE A 86 -24.31 -5.80 -4.71
C PHE A 86 -24.69 -6.94 -3.74
N GLY A 87 -24.04 -7.07 -2.59
CA GLY A 87 -24.42 -8.04 -1.56
C GLY A 87 -24.37 -9.49 -2.04
N ASN A 88 -25.53 -10.13 -2.24
CA ASN A 88 -25.62 -11.51 -2.73
C ASN A 88 -25.96 -11.61 -4.23
N ASP A 89 -26.05 -10.48 -4.95
CA ASP A 89 -26.30 -10.47 -6.40
C ASP A 89 -24.99 -10.69 -7.17
N ASP A 90 -24.63 -11.97 -7.29
CA ASP A 90 -23.40 -12.38 -7.97
C ASP A 90 -23.47 -12.16 -9.49
N LEU A 91 -24.68 -12.13 -10.09
CA LEU A 91 -24.85 -11.89 -11.52
C LEU A 91 -24.54 -10.43 -11.88
N ALA A 92 -25.10 -9.48 -11.14
CA ALA A 92 -24.81 -8.06 -11.34
C ALA A 92 -23.31 -7.74 -11.10
N ARG A 93 -22.70 -8.37 -10.10
CA ARG A 93 -21.26 -8.24 -9.83
C ARG A 93 -20.40 -8.79 -10.99
N ALA A 94 -20.81 -9.91 -11.57
CA ALA A 94 -20.11 -10.50 -12.71
C ALA A 94 -20.21 -9.62 -13.96
N GLU A 95 -21.37 -9.01 -14.22
CA GLU A 95 -21.57 -8.08 -15.33
C GLU A 95 -20.70 -6.82 -15.20
N LEU A 96 -20.64 -6.22 -14.00
CA LEU A 96 -19.73 -5.10 -13.74
C LEU A 96 -18.27 -5.51 -13.92
N SER A 97 -17.89 -6.70 -13.45
CA SER A 97 -16.51 -7.21 -13.59
C SER A 97 -16.13 -7.38 -15.07
N LEU A 98 -17.07 -7.85 -15.90
CA LEU A 98 -16.89 -7.96 -17.34
C LEU A 98 -16.77 -6.58 -17.99
N GLN A 99 -17.61 -5.62 -17.61
CA GLN A 99 -17.55 -4.25 -18.12
C GLN A 99 -16.20 -3.59 -17.82
N ILE A 100 -15.70 -3.71 -16.59
CA ILE A 100 -14.38 -3.19 -16.20
C ILE A 100 -13.27 -3.86 -17.00
N THR A 101 -13.32 -5.19 -17.12
CA THR A 101 -12.34 -5.97 -17.91
C THR A 101 -12.31 -5.54 -19.37
N ASN A 102 -13.47 -5.23 -19.95
CA ASN A 102 -13.60 -4.77 -21.34
C ASN A 102 -13.35 -3.26 -21.52
N THR A 103 -13.04 -2.53 -20.45
CA THR A 103 -12.75 -1.09 -20.48
C THR A 103 -11.30 -0.82 -20.07
N PRO A 104 -10.33 -0.90 -21.01
CA PRO A 104 -8.90 -0.70 -20.72
C PRO A 104 -8.57 0.58 -19.95
N ALA A 105 -9.31 1.66 -20.23
CA ALA A 105 -9.14 2.97 -19.58
C ALA A 105 -9.46 2.95 -18.08
N ILE A 106 -10.15 1.93 -17.57
CA ILE A 106 -10.40 1.71 -16.15
C ILE A 106 -9.50 0.58 -15.63
N LEU A 107 -9.45 -0.54 -16.36
CA LEU A 107 -8.73 -1.75 -15.97
C LEU A 107 -7.25 -1.49 -15.68
N TYR A 108 -6.52 -0.87 -16.61
CA TYR A 108 -5.08 -0.68 -16.46
C TYR A 108 -4.72 0.31 -15.34
N PRO A 109 -5.28 1.54 -15.31
CA PRO A 109 -4.88 2.52 -14.30
C PRO A 109 -5.36 2.16 -12.90
N PHE A 110 -6.51 1.51 -12.72
CA PHE A 110 -7.08 1.31 -11.38
C PHE A 110 -7.02 -0.12 -10.86
N VAL A 111 -6.94 -1.13 -11.73
CA VAL A 111 -6.98 -2.54 -11.29
C VAL A 111 -5.62 -3.21 -11.42
N ILE A 112 -4.95 -3.08 -12.57
CA ILE A 112 -3.73 -3.84 -12.86
C ILE A 112 -2.46 -3.10 -12.41
N VAL A 113 -2.24 -1.89 -12.94
CA VAL A 113 -0.93 -1.22 -12.83
C VAL A 113 -0.90 -0.25 -11.67
N GLY A 114 -1.92 0.62 -11.58
CA GLY A 114 -1.84 1.77 -10.69
C GLY A 114 -1.71 1.42 -9.20
N PRO A 115 -2.46 0.45 -8.64
CA PRO A 115 -2.28 0.07 -7.24
C PRO A 115 -0.83 -0.30 -6.92
N SER A 116 -0.17 -1.04 -7.80
CA SER A 116 1.24 -1.44 -7.65
C SER A 116 2.20 -0.23 -7.54
N LEU A 117 1.85 0.93 -8.11
CA LEU A 117 2.66 2.14 -8.01
C LEU A 117 2.82 2.64 -6.57
N LEU A 118 1.87 2.36 -5.66
CA LEU A 118 2.00 2.73 -4.26
C LEU A 118 3.21 2.02 -3.62
N PHE A 119 3.31 0.71 -3.84
CA PHE A 119 4.40 -0.12 -3.34
C PHE A 119 5.73 0.24 -3.98
N ILE A 120 5.74 0.53 -5.28
CA ILE A 120 6.93 0.96 -6.00
C ILE A 120 7.41 2.31 -5.46
N GLY A 121 6.52 3.28 -5.31
CA GLY A 121 6.85 4.62 -4.80
C GLY A 121 7.46 4.57 -3.40
N LEU A 122 6.84 3.82 -2.49
CA LEU A 122 7.36 3.60 -1.13
C LEU A 122 8.67 2.82 -1.11
N SER A 123 8.87 1.88 -2.05
CA SER A 123 10.16 1.17 -2.19
C SER A 123 11.26 2.09 -2.72
N LEU A 124 10.95 3.02 -3.64
CA LEU A 124 11.89 4.03 -4.11
C LEU A 124 12.29 5.00 -2.99
N HIS A 125 11.35 5.36 -2.13
CA HIS A 125 11.64 6.11 -0.91
C HIS A 125 12.64 5.35 -0.02
N ALA A 126 12.43 4.05 0.20
CA ALA A 126 13.34 3.20 0.98
C ALA A 126 14.71 3.00 0.32
N LEU A 127 14.79 2.99 -1.02
CA LEU A 127 16.03 2.83 -1.78
C LEU A 127 17.07 3.92 -1.44
N ASN A 128 16.62 5.13 -1.07
CA ASN A 128 17.51 6.19 -0.58
C ASN A 128 18.36 5.77 0.62
N PHE A 129 17.91 4.78 1.38
CA PHE A 129 18.55 4.31 2.60
C PHE A 129 19.28 2.97 2.43
N ILE A 130 19.38 2.43 1.21
CA ILE A 130 19.97 1.09 1.00
C ILE A 130 21.42 1.00 1.47
N LYS A 131 22.17 2.10 1.44
CA LYS A 131 23.57 2.16 1.92
C LYS A 131 23.69 2.40 3.42
N THR A 132 22.71 3.03 4.06
CA THR A 132 22.79 3.47 5.46
C THR A 132 21.99 2.58 6.40
N LYS A 133 20.89 2.00 5.92
CA LYS A 133 19.97 1.10 6.63
C LYS A 133 19.58 -0.06 5.71
N THR A 134 20.60 -0.79 5.25
CA THR A 134 20.47 -1.86 4.25
C THR A 134 19.40 -2.86 4.63
N VAL A 135 19.37 -3.34 5.89
CA VAL A 135 18.36 -4.31 6.34
C VAL A 135 16.94 -3.79 6.15
N SER A 136 16.60 -2.63 6.72
CA SER A 136 15.24 -2.07 6.63
C SER A 136 14.86 -1.71 5.18
N ALA A 137 15.79 -1.16 4.40
CA ALA A 137 15.55 -0.85 3.00
C ALA A 137 15.32 -2.12 2.15
N SER A 138 16.12 -3.17 2.36
CA SER A 138 15.96 -4.46 1.70
C SER A 138 14.65 -5.14 2.09
N MET A 139 14.23 -5.04 3.37
CA MET A 139 12.91 -5.54 3.80
C MET A 139 11.79 -4.93 2.96
N VAL A 140 11.78 -3.60 2.79
CA VAL A 140 10.75 -2.90 2.00
C VAL A 140 10.79 -3.34 0.52
N ILE A 141 11.97 -3.36 -0.08
CA ILE A 141 12.12 -3.67 -1.51
C ILE A 141 11.74 -5.14 -1.80
N ILE A 142 12.25 -6.09 -1.02
CA ILE A 142 11.94 -7.51 -1.23
C ILE A 142 10.47 -7.78 -0.94
N ALA A 143 9.93 -7.18 0.13
CA ALA A 143 8.53 -7.39 0.49
C ALA A 143 7.56 -6.79 -0.53
N SER A 144 7.87 -5.67 -1.18
CA SER A 144 6.99 -5.14 -2.24
C SER A 144 6.87 -6.08 -3.43
N PHE A 145 7.98 -6.68 -3.87
CA PHE A 145 7.95 -7.75 -4.87
C PHE A 145 7.18 -8.97 -4.37
N ALA A 146 7.38 -9.37 -3.12
CA ALA A 146 6.68 -10.51 -2.53
C ALA A 146 5.16 -10.28 -2.42
N ILE A 147 4.70 -9.06 -2.12
CA ILE A 147 3.27 -8.70 -2.14
C ILE A 147 2.70 -8.90 -3.54
N GLY A 148 3.35 -8.34 -4.57
CA GLY A 148 2.92 -8.49 -5.96
C GLY A 148 2.90 -9.96 -6.39
N PHE A 149 3.94 -10.72 -6.08
CA PHE A 149 4.02 -12.14 -6.41
C PHE A 149 2.93 -12.97 -5.69
N SER A 150 2.69 -12.69 -4.41
CA SER A 150 1.66 -13.38 -3.62
C SER A 150 0.26 -13.11 -4.17
N PHE A 151 0.01 -11.87 -4.59
CA PHE A 151 -1.29 -11.47 -5.14
C PHE A 151 -1.52 -12.02 -6.56
N PHE A 152 -0.58 -11.81 -7.48
CA PHE A 152 -0.77 -12.15 -8.90
C PHE A 152 -0.52 -13.63 -9.22
N VAL A 153 0.48 -14.25 -8.58
CA VAL A 153 0.93 -15.62 -8.91
C VAL A 153 0.31 -16.64 -7.96
N LEU A 154 0.50 -16.46 -6.65
CA LEU A 154 0.04 -17.45 -5.66
C LEU A 154 -1.45 -17.33 -5.34
N LYS A 155 -2.02 -16.13 -5.46
CA LYS A 155 -3.40 -15.78 -5.05
C LYS A 155 -3.68 -16.20 -3.61
N ASP A 156 -2.68 -16.04 -2.74
CA ASP A 156 -2.72 -16.49 -1.34
C ASP A 156 -2.71 -15.29 -0.40
N GLY A 157 -3.79 -15.15 0.37
CA GLY A 157 -3.98 -14.03 1.31
C GLY A 157 -3.04 -14.07 2.50
N VAL A 158 -2.53 -15.24 2.91
CA VAL A 158 -1.61 -15.38 4.05
C VAL A 158 -0.21 -14.93 3.65
N TYR A 159 0.30 -15.36 2.49
CA TYR A 159 1.59 -14.88 1.99
C TYR A 159 1.57 -13.39 1.66
N MET A 160 0.43 -12.89 1.17
CA MET A 160 0.21 -11.46 0.96
C MET A 160 0.27 -10.67 2.28
N LEU A 161 -0.38 -11.16 3.34
CA LEU A 161 -0.32 -10.57 4.68
C LEU A 161 1.11 -10.60 5.24
N LEU A 162 1.79 -11.74 5.19
CA LEU A 162 3.15 -11.88 5.71
C LEU A 162 4.10 -10.90 5.00
N SER A 163 3.97 -10.79 3.69
CA SER A 163 4.74 -9.81 2.90
C SER A 163 4.41 -8.37 3.32
N CYS A 164 3.13 -8.05 3.55
CA CYS A 164 2.71 -6.74 4.05
C CYS A 164 3.26 -6.43 5.46
N VAL A 165 3.32 -7.42 6.37
CA VAL A 165 3.96 -7.28 7.68
C VAL A 165 5.43 -6.90 7.53
N VAL A 166 6.19 -7.62 6.71
CA VAL A 166 7.61 -7.31 6.48
C VAL A 166 7.79 -5.92 5.86
N PHE A 167 6.94 -5.57 4.88
CA PHE A 167 6.95 -4.27 4.22
C PHE A 167 6.70 -3.11 5.19
N THR A 168 5.63 -3.21 5.99
CA THR A 168 5.24 -2.16 6.95
C THR A 168 6.25 -2.04 8.09
N LEU A 169 6.81 -3.14 8.58
CA LEU A 169 7.91 -3.13 9.56
C LEU A 169 9.16 -2.46 8.99
N GLY A 170 9.54 -2.77 7.75
CA GLY A 170 10.68 -2.13 7.07
C GLY A 170 10.52 -0.61 6.99
N LEU A 171 9.36 -0.12 6.56
CA LEU A 171 9.06 1.31 6.51
C LEU A 171 9.00 1.95 7.91
N GLY A 172 8.40 1.27 8.89
CA GLY A 172 8.36 1.70 10.28
C GLY A 172 9.77 1.91 10.86
N LEU A 173 10.67 0.95 10.64
CA LEU A 173 12.07 1.04 11.07
C LEU A 173 12.82 2.20 10.41
N LEU A 174 12.54 2.50 9.14
CA LEU A 174 13.11 3.66 8.44
C LEU A 174 12.60 4.99 9.01
N LEU A 175 11.35 5.06 9.48
CA LEU A 175 10.75 6.25 10.09
C LEU A 175 11.35 6.62 11.45
N PHE A 176 11.68 5.61 12.27
CA PHE A 176 12.27 5.80 13.61
C PHE A 176 13.77 6.11 13.59
N LYS A 177 14.26 6.67 12.49
CA LYS A 177 15.62 7.20 12.37
C LYS A 177 15.98 8.02 13.61
N LYS A 178 16.98 7.54 14.37
CA LYS A 178 17.73 8.37 15.30
C LYS A 178 18.44 9.44 14.47
N GLU A 179 18.16 10.71 14.72
CA GLU A 179 18.85 11.84 14.11
C GLU A 179 20.32 11.86 14.55
N GLU A 180 21.15 10.97 14.00
CA GLU A 180 22.60 11.00 14.17
C GLU A 180 23.25 12.04 13.25
N ASN A 181 22.70 13.25 13.17
CA ASN A 181 23.30 14.37 12.45
C ASN A 181 23.17 15.68 13.25
N VAL A 182 23.61 15.66 14.52
CA VAL A 182 23.89 16.90 15.30
C VAL A 182 25.30 16.88 15.92
N LEU A 183 26.14 15.87 15.66
CA LEU A 183 27.51 15.79 16.22
C LEU A 183 28.64 16.01 15.21
N ILE A 184 28.35 16.50 14.00
CA ILE A 184 29.37 16.97 13.05
C ILE A 184 29.03 18.40 12.60
N SER A 185 28.88 19.28 13.58
CA SER A 185 29.10 20.72 13.41
C SER A 185 29.64 21.28 14.73
N LYS A 186 30.91 21.00 15.00
CA LYS A 186 31.77 21.84 15.84
C LYS A 186 33.03 22.12 15.04
#